data_AF-A0AAE6NPD4-F1
#
_entry.id   AF-A0AAE6NPD4-F1
#
_cell.length_a   1.000
_cell.length_b   1.000
_cell.length_c   1.000
_cell.angle_alpha   90.00
_cell.angle_beta   90.00
_cell.angle_gamma   90.00
#
_symmetry.space_group_name_H-M   'P 1'
#
loop_
_entity.id
_entity.type
_entity.pdbx_description
1 polymer ?
#
loop_
_entity_poly.entity_id
_entity_poly.type
_entity_poly.pdbx_seq_one_letter_code
_entity_poly.pdbx_strand_id
1 'polypeptide(L)'
;MSGYLVPDRFEVLAFNGAQQADTVLRWEGENHDFTVIADGPWGHATGRADDCFEALTRIREQIEPQGWLLGVNGSRRDTWPSGMCRGHGGFLVYRLRPGLRPTGADRIQTFQPAPHETLATVAEQIAFEEQWSQSL
;
A
#
# COMPACT_ATOMS: atom_id res chain seq x y z
N MET A 1 9.75 -3.25 22.27
CA MET A 1 10.19 -4.17 21.19
C MET A 1 8.97 -4.95 20.71
N SER A 2 8.34 -4.52 19.63
CA SER A 2 7.23 -5.28 18.99
C SER A 2 7.85 -6.17 17.92
N GLY A 3 7.84 -7.48 18.16
CA GLY A 3 8.59 -8.49 17.42
C GLY A 3 7.91 -8.98 16.14
N TYR A 4 7.64 -8.08 15.20
CA TYR A 4 7.42 -8.47 13.81
C TYR A 4 8.49 -7.78 12.97
N LEU A 5 9.55 -8.52 12.67
CA LEU A 5 10.41 -8.20 11.53
C LEU A 5 9.55 -8.34 10.28
N VAL A 6 9.13 -7.22 9.72
CA VAL A 6 8.52 -7.20 8.39
C VAL A 6 9.60 -7.63 7.41
N PRO A 7 9.37 -8.62 6.53
CA PRO A 7 10.33 -8.97 5.50
C PRO A 7 10.66 -7.74 4.65
N ASP A 8 11.91 -7.58 4.25
CA ASP A 8 12.36 -6.48 3.39
C ASP A 8 12.06 -6.73 1.89
N ARG A 9 11.63 -7.95 1.53
CA ARG A 9 11.29 -8.36 0.17
C ARG A 9 9.95 -9.10 0.11
N PHE A 10 9.16 -8.77 -0.90
CA PHE A 10 7.88 -9.40 -1.22
C PHE A 10 7.79 -9.72 -2.71
N GLU A 11 7.35 -10.93 -3.03
CA GLU A 11 6.95 -11.33 -4.37
C GLU A 11 5.45 -11.21 -4.47
N VAL A 12 4.99 -10.34 -5.37
CA VAL A 12 3.59 -9.94 -5.48
C VAL A 12 3.18 -9.93 -6.94
N LEU A 13 1.88 -9.88 -7.18
CA LEU A 13 1.34 -9.70 -8.52
C LEU A 13 1.09 -8.22 -8.78
N ALA A 14 1.16 -7.82 -10.04
CA ALA A 14 0.64 -6.56 -10.51
C ALA A 14 -0.32 -6.78 -11.69
N PHE A 15 -1.28 -5.88 -11.84
CA PHE A 15 -2.39 -6.04 -12.76
C PHE A 15 -2.51 -4.83 -13.70
N ASN A 16 -2.76 -5.07 -14.98
CA ASN A 16 -3.10 -4.06 -15.97
C ASN A 16 -4.29 -4.57 -16.81
N GLY A 17 -5.49 -4.16 -16.41
CA GLY A 17 -6.72 -4.76 -16.94
C GLY A 17 -6.74 -6.28 -16.69
N ALA A 18 -6.79 -7.08 -17.76
CA ALA A 18 -6.76 -8.55 -17.65
C ALA A 18 -5.34 -9.13 -17.58
N GLN A 19 -4.30 -8.31 -17.76
CA GLN A 19 -2.91 -8.76 -17.71
C GLN A 19 -2.44 -8.85 -16.25
N GLN A 20 -1.63 -9.87 -15.98
CA GLN A 20 -0.98 -10.09 -14.70
C GLN A 20 0.53 -10.25 -14.92
N ALA A 21 1.33 -9.71 -14.02
CA ALA A 21 2.78 -9.89 -14.01
C ALA A 21 3.32 -10.13 -12.60
N ASP A 22 4.34 -10.96 -12.50
CA ASP A 22 5.12 -11.10 -11.27
C ASP A 22 5.93 -9.81 -11.04
N THR A 23 6.00 -9.38 -9.78
CA THR A 23 6.66 -8.14 -9.37
C THR A 23 7.37 -8.38 -8.04
N VAL A 24 8.51 -7.74 -7.88
CA VAL A 24 9.25 -7.74 -6.61
C VAL A 24 9.13 -6.36 -5.98
N LEU A 25 8.63 -6.33 -4.75
CA LEU A 25 8.74 -5.16 -3.88
C LEU A 25 9.87 -5.38 -2.89
N ARG A 26 10.68 -4.35 -2.68
CA ARG A 26 11.64 -4.29 -1.58
C ARG A 26 11.44 -3.02 -0.79
N TRP A 27 11.79 -3.03 0.48
CA TRP A 27 11.95 -1.81 1.25
C TRP A 27 13.24 -1.84 2.05
N GLU A 28 13.80 -0.66 2.26
CA GLU A 28 14.96 -0.43 3.11
C GLU A 28 14.75 0.85 3.92
N GLY A 29 15.55 1.01 4.97
CA GLY A 29 15.54 2.20 5.80
C GLY A 29 14.94 1.98 7.19
N GLU A 30 14.99 3.04 7.98
CA GLU A 30 14.57 3.06 9.39
C GLU A 30 14.32 4.50 9.81
N ASN A 31 13.81 4.71 11.03
CA ASN A 31 13.74 6.04 11.67
C ASN A 31 13.13 7.16 10.79
N HIS A 32 11.95 6.89 10.21
CA HIS A 32 11.25 7.81 9.31
C HIS A 32 12.02 8.18 8.04
N ASP A 33 12.80 7.24 7.52
CA ASP A 33 13.48 7.39 6.24
C ASP A 33 13.48 6.04 5.51
N PHE A 34 12.40 5.80 4.76
CA PHE A 34 12.14 4.53 4.09
C PHE A 34 12.20 4.70 2.58
N THR A 35 12.84 3.75 1.90
CA THR A 35 12.80 3.62 0.44
C THR A 35 12.10 2.32 0.09
N VAL A 36 11.07 2.39 -0.76
CA VAL A 36 10.44 1.23 -1.39
C VAL A 36 10.93 1.17 -2.84
N ILE A 37 11.13 -0.04 -3.34
CA ILE A 37 11.60 -0.32 -4.70
C ILE A 37 10.64 -1.33 -5.30
N ALA A 38 10.24 -1.12 -6.56
CA ALA A 38 9.38 -2.02 -7.30
C ALA A 38 9.99 -2.36 -8.67
N ASP A 39 10.31 -3.63 -8.87
CA ASP A 39 10.74 -4.18 -10.16
C ASP A 39 9.59 -4.99 -10.78
N GLY A 40 9.15 -4.60 -11.98
CA GLY A 40 8.01 -5.21 -12.65
C GLY A 40 7.97 -4.90 -14.15
N PRO A 41 6.83 -5.11 -14.83
CA PRO A 41 6.69 -4.85 -16.27
C PRO A 41 6.86 -3.37 -16.67
N TRP A 42 6.76 -2.43 -15.72
CA TRP A 42 7.10 -1.02 -15.89
C TRP A 42 8.62 -0.74 -15.80
N GLY A 43 9.45 -1.76 -15.60
CA GLY A 43 10.87 -1.61 -15.28
C GLY A 43 11.09 -1.41 -13.78
N HIS A 44 11.85 -0.39 -13.43
CA HIS A 44 12.26 -0.09 -12.07
C HIS A 44 11.63 1.21 -11.58
N ALA A 45 10.99 1.17 -10.41
CA ALA A 45 10.44 2.36 -9.75
C ALA A 45 10.90 2.42 -8.29
N THR A 46 11.12 3.63 -7.79
CA THR A 46 11.56 3.88 -6.42
C THR A 46 10.76 5.02 -5.80
N GLY A 47 10.45 4.90 -4.51
CA GLY A 47 9.78 5.92 -3.73
C GLY A 47 10.43 5.98 -2.35
N ARG A 48 10.85 7.18 -1.93
CA ARG A 48 11.41 7.42 -0.59
C ARG A 48 10.47 8.29 0.20
N ALA A 49 10.20 8.01 1.47
CA ALA A 49 9.35 8.82 2.33
C ALA A 49 9.54 8.50 3.83
N ASP A 50 8.80 9.20 4.69
CA ASP A 50 8.88 9.04 6.15
C ASP A 50 8.25 7.74 6.67
N ASP A 51 7.51 7.03 5.82
CA ASP A 51 6.91 5.73 6.13
C ASP A 51 6.76 4.88 4.85
N CYS A 52 6.69 3.56 4.99
CA CYS A 52 6.60 2.64 3.86
C CYS A 52 5.29 2.75 3.06
N PHE A 53 4.19 3.19 3.66
CA PHE A 53 2.94 3.39 2.91
C PHE A 53 3.09 4.59 1.97
N GLU A 54 3.65 5.69 2.46
CA GLU A 54 3.94 6.86 1.64
C GLU A 54 4.96 6.58 0.54
N ALA A 55 6.03 5.84 0.86
CA ALA A 55 7.02 5.42 -0.11
C ALA A 55 6.41 4.51 -1.20
N LEU A 56 5.51 3.60 -0.82
CA LEU A 56 4.71 2.80 -1.76
C LEU A 56 3.79 3.68 -2.63
N THR A 57 3.12 4.67 -2.05
CA THR A 57 2.28 5.64 -2.79
C THR A 57 3.08 6.35 -3.87
N ARG A 58 4.30 6.82 -3.58
CA ARG A 58 5.18 7.47 -4.57
C ARG A 58 5.56 6.57 -5.73
N ILE A 59 5.72 5.27 -5.51
CA ILE A 59 5.94 4.30 -6.60
C ILE A 59 4.67 4.14 -7.42
N ARG A 60 3.53 4.00 -6.75
CA ARG A 60 2.23 3.83 -7.40
C ARG A 60 1.92 5.00 -8.33
N GLU A 61 2.17 6.23 -7.90
CA GLU A 61 2.01 7.43 -8.75
C GLU A 61 2.86 7.40 -10.03
N GLN A 62 3.98 6.66 -10.06
CA GLN A 62 4.81 6.49 -11.25
C GLN A 62 4.30 5.39 -12.21
N ILE A 63 3.68 4.33 -11.68
CA ILE A 63 3.30 3.13 -12.46
C ILE A 63 1.81 3.09 -12.84
N GLU A 64 0.95 3.68 -12.02
CA GLU A 64 -0.50 3.73 -12.26
C GLU A 64 -0.87 4.47 -13.57
N PRO A 65 -0.18 5.56 -13.99
CA PRO A 65 -0.41 6.19 -15.31
C PRO A 65 -0.16 5.26 -16.50
N GLN A 66 0.59 4.16 -16.31
CA GLN A 66 0.84 3.13 -17.31
C GLN A 66 -0.21 2.00 -17.26
N GLY A 67 -1.19 2.09 -16.36
CA GLY A 67 -2.27 1.13 -16.15
C GLY A 67 -1.98 0.03 -15.14
N TRP A 68 -0.84 0.06 -14.44
CA TRP A 68 -0.45 -0.98 -13.49
C TRP A 68 -0.92 -0.70 -12.06
N LEU A 69 -1.56 -1.69 -11.43
CA LEU A 69 -1.92 -1.71 -10.02
C LEU A 69 -1.13 -2.79 -9.29
N LEU A 70 -0.51 -2.46 -8.16
CA LEU A 70 0.19 -3.43 -7.31
C LEU A 70 -0.82 -4.26 -6.50
N GLY A 71 -0.66 -5.58 -6.51
CA GLY A 71 -1.51 -6.54 -5.81
C GLY A 71 -1.23 -6.65 -4.32
N VAL A 72 -1.14 -5.52 -3.61
CA VAL A 72 -0.85 -5.48 -2.16
C VAL A 72 -1.93 -4.72 -1.40
N ASN A 73 -2.05 -4.98 -0.10
CA ASN A 73 -3.08 -4.35 0.72
C ASN A 73 -2.97 -2.82 0.74
N GLY A 74 -1.77 -2.25 0.65
CA GLY A 74 -1.56 -0.80 0.54
C GLY A 74 -2.15 -0.17 -0.72
N SER A 75 -2.47 -0.96 -1.74
CA SER A 75 -3.11 -0.53 -2.99
C SER A 75 -4.61 -0.80 -3.04
N ARG A 76 -5.21 -1.30 -1.95
CA ARG A 76 -6.66 -1.51 -1.91
C ARG A 76 -7.41 -0.19 -1.76
N ARG A 77 -8.52 -0.06 -2.49
CA ARG A 77 -9.43 1.09 -2.38
C ARG A 77 -9.89 1.33 -0.95
N ASP A 78 -10.22 0.26 -0.24
CA ASP A 78 -10.83 0.28 1.08
C ASP A 78 -9.80 0.23 2.22
N THR A 79 -8.60 0.76 2.00
CA THR A 79 -7.57 0.77 3.04
C THR A 79 -6.90 2.11 3.22
N TRP A 80 -6.57 2.42 4.48
CA TRP A 80 -5.80 3.60 4.83
C TRP A 80 -5.01 3.40 6.13
N PRO A 81 -3.78 3.94 6.26
CA PRO A 81 -3.04 3.91 7.51
C PRO A 81 -3.55 4.98 8.48
N SER A 82 -3.59 4.66 9.78
CA SER A 82 -3.73 5.70 10.81
C SER A 82 -2.39 6.43 11.05
N GLY A 83 -2.42 7.60 11.68
CA GLY A 83 -1.21 8.30 12.10
C GLY A 83 -0.29 7.45 12.98
N MET A 84 -0.86 6.58 13.83
CA MET A 84 -0.09 5.60 14.62
C MET A 84 0.58 4.54 13.73
N CYS A 85 -0.09 4.07 12.67
CA CYS A 85 0.52 3.11 11.75
C CYS A 85 1.67 3.74 10.96
N ARG A 86 1.51 4.99 10.50
CA ARG A 86 2.60 5.77 9.87
C ARG A 86 3.75 6.01 10.84
N GLY A 87 3.44 6.37 12.09
CA GLY A 87 4.40 6.50 13.18
C GLY A 87 5.24 5.23 13.45
N HIS A 88 4.70 4.06 13.10
CA HIS A 88 5.40 2.76 13.20
C HIS A 88 5.91 2.26 11.84
N GLY A 89 6.23 3.17 10.91
CA GLY A 89 6.86 2.87 9.63
C GLY A 89 5.89 2.51 8.49
N GLY A 90 4.57 2.65 8.67
CA GLY A 90 3.62 2.51 7.56
C GLY A 90 3.38 1.06 7.09
N PHE A 91 3.80 0.06 7.87
CA PHE A 91 3.67 -1.36 7.52
C PHE A 91 2.26 -1.94 7.71
N LEU A 92 1.34 -1.16 8.28
CA LEU A 92 -0.02 -1.58 8.59
C LEU A 92 -1.02 -0.55 8.07
N VAL A 93 -2.12 -1.06 7.52
CA VAL A 93 -3.29 -0.27 7.10
C VAL A 93 -4.55 -0.85 7.74
N TYR A 94 -5.60 -0.05 7.87
CA TYR A 94 -6.91 -0.52 8.28
C TYR A 94 -7.80 -0.74 7.07
N ARG A 95 -8.60 -1.80 7.09
CA ARG A 95 -9.76 -1.93 6.19
C ARG A 95 -10.88 -1.00 6.65
N LEU A 96 -11.26 -0.09 5.77
CA LEU A 96 -12.26 0.92 5.99
C LEU A 96 -13.63 0.44 5.51
N ARG A 97 -14.68 0.76 6.28
CA ARG A 97 -16.07 0.43 5.94
C ARG A 97 -16.94 1.64 6.22
N PRO A 98 -17.76 2.13 5.27
CA PRO A 98 -18.61 3.29 5.48
C PRO A 98 -19.51 3.14 6.71
N GLY A 99 -19.65 4.20 7.51
CA GLY A 99 -20.43 4.21 8.75
C GLY A 99 -19.81 3.47 9.93
N LEU A 100 -18.59 2.92 9.80
CA LEU A 100 -17.95 2.12 10.84
C LEU A 100 -16.53 2.63 11.15
N ARG A 101 -16.25 2.79 12.45
CA ARG A 101 -14.89 3.04 12.94
C ARG A 101 -14.08 1.73 12.93
N PRO A 102 -12.88 1.70 12.34
CA PRO A 102 -12.05 0.50 12.30
C PRO A 102 -11.55 0.13 13.70
N THR A 103 -11.37 -1.17 13.90
CA THR A 103 -10.87 -1.77 15.13
C THR A 103 -9.51 -2.42 14.89
N GLY A 104 -8.86 -2.92 15.94
CA GLY A 104 -7.61 -3.68 15.81
C GLY A 104 -7.72 -4.89 14.87
N ALA A 105 -8.90 -5.50 14.74
CA ALA A 105 -9.16 -6.63 13.83
C ALA A 105 -9.21 -6.23 12.34
N ASP A 106 -9.33 -4.94 12.06
CA ASP A 106 -9.33 -4.40 10.69
C ASP A 106 -7.93 -4.12 10.16
N ARG A 107 -6.91 -4.21 11.03
CA ARG A 107 -5.53 -3.92 10.69
C ARG A 107 -4.89 -5.08 9.94
N ILE A 108 -4.36 -4.80 8.76
CA ILE A 108 -3.70 -5.76 7.87
C ILE A 108 -2.34 -5.19 7.41
N GLN A 109 -1.45 -6.04 6.93
CA GLN A 109 -0.09 -5.65 6.56
C GLN A 109 -0.02 -5.09 5.13
N THR A 110 0.64 -3.95 4.96
CA THR A 110 0.65 -3.11 3.74
C THR A 110 1.13 -3.85 2.48
N PHE A 111 2.18 -4.66 2.57
CA PHE A 111 2.80 -5.38 1.45
C PHE A 111 2.27 -6.80 1.23
N GLN A 112 1.42 -7.32 2.11
CA GLN A 112 0.80 -8.63 1.93
C GLN A 112 -0.15 -8.60 0.72
N PRO A 113 -0.30 -9.72 -0.01
CA PRO A 113 -1.12 -9.78 -1.22
C PRO A 113 -2.57 -9.36 -1.00
N ALA A 114 -3.15 -8.72 -2.01
CA ALA A 114 -4.55 -8.32 -2.06
C ALA A 114 -5.24 -8.83 -3.36
N PRO A 115 -6.54 -9.16 -3.32
CA PRO A 115 -7.31 -9.52 -4.52
C PRO A 115 -7.41 -8.36 -5.53
N HIS A 116 -7.32 -8.68 -6.82
CA HIS A 116 -7.35 -7.70 -7.92
C HIS A 116 -8.58 -6.79 -7.88
N GLU A 117 -9.76 -7.34 -7.60
CA GLU A 117 -11.04 -6.60 -7.54
C GLU A 117 -11.12 -5.55 -6.42
N THR A 118 -10.15 -5.56 -5.51
CA THR A 118 -10.09 -4.61 -4.39
C THR A 118 -9.09 -3.49 -4.61
N LEU A 119 -8.24 -3.61 -5.64
CA LEU A 119 -7.20 -2.63 -5.95
C LEU A 119 -7.80 -1.35 -6.53
N ALA A 120 -7.10 -0.24 -6.33
CA ALA A 120 -7.46 1.04 -6.88
C ALA A 120 -6.22 1.90 -7.10
N THR A 121 -6.38 2.97 -7.86
CA THR A 121 -5.38 4.03 -7.97
C THR A 121 -5.22 4.79 -6.65
N VAL A 122 -4.11 5.52 -6.49
CA VAL A 122 -3.87 6.40 -5.34
C VAL A 122 -5.01 7.43 -5.22
N ALA A 123 -5.42 8.03 -6.34
CA ALA A 123 -6.50 9.01 -6.37
C ALA A 123 -7.84 8.41 -5.89
N GLU A 124 -8.18 7.20 -6.33
CA GLU A 124 -9.40 6.51 -5.89
C GLU A 124 -9.35 6.09 -4.42
N GLN A 125 -8.19 5.67 -3.92
CA GLN A 125 -8.01 5.32 -2.51
C GLN A 125 -8.15 6.55 -1.61
N ILE A 126 -7.59 7.70 -2.00
CA ILE A 126 -7.77 8.98 -1.30
C ILE A 126 -9.25 9.36 -1.29
N ALA A 127 -9.92 9.34 -2.44
CA ALA A 127 -11.33 9.68 -2.53
C ALA A 127 -12.21 8.76 -1.66
N PHE A 128 -11.88 7.46 -1.57
CA PHE A 128 -12.58 6.54 -0.69
C PHE A 128 -12.36 6.86 0.79
N GLU A 129 -11.13 7.20 1.19
CA GLU A 129 -10.82 7.61 2.56
C GLU A 129 -11.62 8.86 2.96
N GLU A 130 -11.66 9.87 2.09
CA GLU A 130 -12.39 11.11 2.33
C GLU A 130 -13.90 10.83 2.52
N GLN A 131 -14.48 10.00 1.65
CA GLN A 131 -15.88 9.57 1.76
C GLN A 131 -16.14 8.77 3.04
N TRP A 132 -15.23 7.86 3.39
CA TRP A 132 -15.33 7.09 4.62
C TRP A 132 -15.28 8.01 5.84
N SER A 133 -14.36 8.96 5.88
CA SER A 133 -14.19 9.94 6.96
C SER A 133 -15.46 10.77 7.18
N GLN A 134 -16.12 11.19 6.09
CA GLN A 134 -17.40 11.90 6.14
C GLN A 134 -18.59 11.02 6.58
N SER A 135 -18.44 9.70 6.54
CA SER A 135 -19.50 8.74 6.91
C SER A 135 -19.48 8.34 8.40
N LEU A 136 -18.49 8.78 9.18
CA LEU A 136 -18.22 8.34 10.57
C LEU A 136 -19.03 9.04 11.68
#